data_AF-Q4T6U5-F1
#
_entry.id   AF-Q4T6U5-F1
#
_cell.length_a   1.000
_cell.length_b   1.000
_cell.length_c   1.000
_cell.angle_alpha   90.00
_cell.angle_beta   90.00
_cell.angle_gamma   90.00
#
_symmetry.space_group_name_H-M   'P 1'
#
loop_
_entity.id
_entity.type
_entity.pdbx_description
1 polymer ?
#
loop_
_entity_poly.entity_id
_entity_poly.type
_entity_poly.pdbx_seq_one_letter_code
_entity_poly.pdbx_strand_id
1 'polypeptide(L)'
;MARFPESNISVQTKRYASDIKSLAEEFTRRFRDFAAIEKDIALFSSPFSVDTDNVPAHLQLELIELQCDAESRSRHQQLSLANFYRQLDKGRFREIREFAKKMLSLFGSTYLCEKTFSVMNLNKSRVRTRLTDSHLRDILRINTSAFEPDLAFVLQSRSQYHPSH
;
A
#
# COMPACT_ATOMS: atom_id res chain seq x y z
N MET A 1 11.77 -42.10 32.64
CA MET A 1 12.20 -41.12 31.62
C MET A 1 11.54 -41.45 30.30
N ALA A 2 10.44 -40.77 29.96
CA ALA A 2 9.79 -40.96 28.66
C ALA A 2 10.61 -40.20 27.59
N ARG A 3 11.29 -40.94 26.71
CA ARG A 3 12.02 -40.39 25.57
C ARG A 3 10.99 -39.86 24.57
N PHE A 4 11.01 -38.56 24.28
CA PHE A 4 10.22 -37.99 23.19
C PHE A 4 10.59 -38.70 21.87
N PRO A 5 9.62 -39.07 21.02
CA PRO A 5 9.91 -39.83 19.81
C PRO A 5 10.67 -38.95 18.80
N GLU A 6 11.99 -39.14 18.72
CA GLU A 6 12.92 -38.46 17.80
C GLU A 6 12.55 -38.64 16.31
N SER A 7 11.76 -39.68 15.99
CA SER A 7 11.26 -39.97 14.65
C SER A 7 10.29 -38.92 14.10
N ASN A 8 9.65 -38.13 14.97
CA ASN A 8 8.70 -37.10 14.55
C ASN A 8 9.40 -35.76 14.25
N ILE A 9 10.43 -35.42 15.03
CA ILE A 9 11.15 -34.14 14.91
C ILE A 9 11.87 -34.03 13.57
N SER A 10 12.62 -35.06 13.16
CA SER A 10 13.36 -35.03 11.88
C SER A 10 12.44 -34.88 10.66
N VAL A 11 11.30 -35.57 10.66
CA VAL A 11 10.29 -35.48 9.59
C VAL A 11 9.67 -34.08 9.56
N GLN A 12 9.34 -33.54 10.73
CA GLN A 12 8.74 -32.23 10.86
C GLN A 12 9.71 -31.10 10.47
N THR A 13 10.99 -31.20 10.85
CA THR A 13 12.03 -30.26 10.42
C THR A 13 12.22 -30.27 8.91
N LYS A 14 12.25 -31.45 8.27
CA LYS A 14 12.35 -31.55 6.80
C LYS A 14 11.14 -30.92 6.11
N ARG A 15 9.94 -31.14 6.65
CA ARG A 15 8.71 -30.51 6.15
C ARG A 15 8.77 -29.00 6.26
N TYR A 16 9.11 -28.44 7.42
CA TYR A 16 9.21 -26.99 7.59
C TYR A 16 10.29 -26.37 6.69
N ALA A 17 11.44 -27.03 6.52
CA ALA A 17 12.47 -26.57 5.59
C ALA A 17 11.95 -26.50 4.15
N SER A 18 11.16 -27.50 3.72
CA SER A 18 10.51 -27.51 2.41
C SER A 18 9.47 -26.38 2.28
N ASP A 19 8.63 -26.19 3.30
CA ASP A 19 7.59 -25.16 3.30
C ASP A 19 8.22 -23.76 3.27
N ILE A 20 9.28 -23.51 4.05
CA ILE A 20 10.03 -22.24 4.05
C ILE A 20 10.68 -22.00 2.68
N LYS A 21 11.26 -23.04 2.06
CA LYS A 21 11.86 -22.92 0.73
C LYS A 21 10.80 -22.56 -0.32
N SER A 22 9.67 -23.26 -0.32
CA SER A 22 8.56 -22.97 -1.22
C SER A 22 8.01 -21.55 -1.00
N LEU A 23 7.90 -21.12 0.26
CA LEU A 23 7.48 -19.77 0.58
C LEU A 23 8.46 -18.74 0.02
N ALA A 24 9.77 -18.94 0.20
CA ALA A 24 10.80 -18.04 -0.34
C ALA A 24 10.73 -17.95 -1.87
N GLU A 25 10.56 -19.08 -2.57
CA GLU A 25 10.40 -19.12 -4.03
C GLU A 25 9.15 -18.35 -4.49
N GLU A 26 8.02 -18.50 -3.79
CA GLU A 26 6.80 -17.75 -4.10
C GLU A 26 6.94 -16.25 -3.81
N PHE A 27 7.67 -15.85 -2.76
CA PHE A 27 8.02 -14.45 -2.54
C PHE A 27 8.85 -13.90 -3.71
N THR A 28 9.93 -14.59 -4.10
CA THR A 28 10.75 -14.16 -5.24
C THR A 28 9.93 -14.07 -6.53
N ARG A 29 9.03 -15.01 -6.77
CA ARG A 29 8.15 -15.00 -7.93
C ARG A 29 7.16 -13.83 -7.89
N ARG A 30 6.49 -13.62 -6.76
CA ARG A 30 5.41 -12.63 -6.61
C ARG A 30 5.92 -11.20 -6.55
N PHE A 31 7.11 -10.99 -6.02
CA PHE A 31 7.75 -9.68 -5.92
C PHE A 31 8.80 -9.43 -7.01
N ARG A 32 8.84 -10.25 -8.07
CA ARG A 32 9.81 -10.07 -9.17
C ARG A 32 9.73 -8.69 -9.79
N ASP A 33 8.53 -8.14 -9.94
CA ASP A 33 8.32 -6.82 -10.52
C ASP A 33 8.92 -5.70 -9.65
N PHE A 34 9.04 -5.92 -8.33
CA PHE A 34 9.71 -4.98 -7.43
C PHE A 34 11.21 -4.90 -7.68
N ALA A 35 11.83 -5.97 -8.18
CA ALA A 35 13.24 -5.94 -8.58
C ALA A 35 13.45 -4.98 -9.77
N ALA A 36 12.46 -4.85 -10.67
CA ALA A 36 12.55 -3.93 -11.80
C ALA A 36 12.49 -2.46 -11.38
N ILE A 37 11.82 -2.16 -10.26
CA ILE A 37 11.64 -0.79 -9.74
C ILE A 37 12.45 -0.54 -8.46
N GLU A 38 13.39 -1.43 -8.10
CA GLU A 38 14.15 -1.36 -6.86
C GLU A 38 14.91 -0.03 -6.73
N LYS A 39 15.51 0.43 -7.84
CA LYS A 39 16.20 1.73 -7.89
C LYS A 39 15.26 2.91 -7.67
N ASP A 40 14.04 2.84 -8.22
CA ASP A 40 13.03 3.87 -8.03
C ASP A 40 12.53 3.89 -6.57
N ILE A 41 12.37 2.71 -5.96
CA ILE A 41 12.05 2.59 -4.53
C ILE A 41 13.15 3.21 -3.68
N ALA A 42 14.42 2.90 -3.95
CA ALA A 42 15.55 3.46 -3.23
C ALA A 42 15.64 4.98 -3.36
N LEU A 43 15.45 5.51 -4.58
CA LEU A 43 15.36 6.95 -4.84
C LEU A 43 14.22 7.60 -4.06
N PHE A 44 13.05 6.96 -4.03
CA PHE A 44 11.89 7.46 -3.32
C PHE A 44 12.04 7.42 -1.79
N SER A 45 12.60 6.35 -1.23
CA SER A 45 12.72 6.17 0.22
C SER A 45 13.94 6.84 0.83
N SER A 46 15.00 7.04 0.04
CA SER A 46 16.30 7.51 0.53
C SER A 46 17.01 8.40 -0.51
N PRO A 47 16.36 9.48 -0.98
CA PRO A 47 16.88 10.33 -2.06
C PRO A 47 18.24 10.96 -1.72
N PHE A 48 18.59 11.07 -0.44
CA PHE A 48 19.85 11.65 0.05
C PHE A 48 21.05 10.70 0.07
N SER A 49 20.84 9.42 -0.24
CA SER A 49 21.86 8.38 -0.26
C SER A 49 22.02 7.73 -1.64
N VAL A 50 21.20 8.14 -2.61
CA VAL A 50 21.26 7.61 -3.98
C VAL A 50 22.36 8.30 -4.77
N ASP A 51 23.12 7.50 -5.51
CA ASP A 51 24.08 7.99 -6.49
C ASP A 51 23.35 8.68 -7.66
N THR A 52 23.63 9.97 -7.84
CA THR A 52 23.03 10.81 -8.87
C THR A 52 23.44 10.41 -10.28
N ASP A 53 24.52 9.66 -10.48
CA ASP A 53 24.93 9.21 -11.82
C ASP A 53 24.07 8.05 -12.32
N ASN A 54 23.35 7.39 -11.41
CA ASN A 54 22.56 6.20 -11.69
C ASN A 54 21.04 6.48 -11.78
N VAL A 55 20.63 7.75 -11.79
CA VAL A 55 19.21 8.16 -11.90
C VAL A 55 18.84 8.61 -13.32
N PRO A 56 17.54 8.60 -13.68
CA PRO A 56 17.09 9.16 -14.95
C PRO A 56 17.52 10.62 -15.14
N ALA A 57 18.01 10.97 -16.34
CA ALA A 57 18.55 12.31 -16.63
C ALA A 57 17.59 13.47 -16.29
N HIS A 58 16.28 13.26 -16.46
CA HIS A 58 15.27 14.28 -16.14
C HIS A 58 15.11 14.57 -14.63
N LEU A 59 15.56 13.66 -13.75
CA LEU A 59 15.53 13.84 -12.29
C LEU A 59 16.87 14.29 -11.72
N GLN A 60 17.96 14.12 -12.48
CA GLN A 60 19.32 14.24 -11.99
C GLN A 60 19.62 15.63 -11.41
N LEU A 61 19.27 16.71 -12.11
CA LEU A 61 19.52 18.08 -11.66
C LEU A 61 18.74 18.44 -10.40
N GLU A 62 17.43 18.13 -10.37
CA GLU A 62 16.61 18.36 -9.18
C GLU A 62 17.10 17.53 -7.98
N LEU A 63 17.61 16.32 -8.24
CA LEU A 63 18.11 15.44 -7.18
C LEU A 63 19.41 15.97 -6.59
N ILE A 64 20.34 16.44 -7.42
CA ILE A 64 21.57 17.09 -6.97
C ILE A 64 21.22 18.31 -6.11
N GLU A 65 20.32 19.17 -6.59
CA GLU A 65 19.87 20.34 -5.83
C GLU A 65 19.23 19.93 -4.50
N LEU A 66 18.39 18.89 -4.50
CA LEU A 66 17.75 18.37 -3.30
C LEU A 66 18.78 17.84 -2.30
N GLN A 67 19.78 17.09 -2.76
CA GLN A 67 20.81 16.49 -1.90
C GLN A 67 21.71 17.54 -1.24
N CYS A 68 21.92 18.68 -1.92
CA CYS A 68 22.65 19.84 -1.42
C CYS A 68 21.86 20.68 -0.40
N ASP A 69 20.54 20.53 -0.31
CA ASP A 69 19.69 21.27 0.61
C ASP A 69 19.62 20.60 1.99
N ALA A 70 20.32 21.19 2.97
CA ALA A 70 20.37 20.70 4.34
C ALA A 70 19.01 20.78 5.06
N GLU A 71 18.18 21.79 4.74
CA GLU A 71 16.85 21.91 5.32
C GLU A 71 15.94 20.79 4.81
N SER A 72 15.98 20.53 3.50
CA SER A 72 15.24 19.41 2.89
C SER A 72 15.70 18.07 3.47
N ARG A 73 17.00 17.87 3.68
CA ARG A 73 17.54 16.67 4.36
C ARG A 73 16.99 16.49 5.78
N SER A 74 16.99 17.57 6.57
CA SER A 74 16.43 17.56 7.93
C SER A 74 14.93 17.23 7.90
N ARG A 75 14.16 17.87 7.02
CA ARG A 75 12.71 17.63 6.89
C ARG A 75 12.40 16.19 6.49
N HIS A 76 13.20 15.58 5.61
CA HIS A 76 13.03 14.17 5.22
C HIS A 76 13.16 13.20 6.42
N GLN A 77 14.02 13.51 7.39
CA GLN A 77 14.20 12.68 8.59
C GLN A 77 13.06 12.85 9.61
N GLN A 78 12.38 14.00 9.59
CA GLN A 78 11.33 14.35 10.55
C GLN A 78 9.92 14.01 10.06
N LEU A 79 9.71 13.98 8.74
CA LEU A 79 8.39 13.83 8.12
C LEU A 79 8.22 12.44 7.52
N SER A 80 6.97 12.00 7.39
CA SER A 80 6.66 10.87 6.50
C SER A 80 6.97 11.24 5.05
N LEU A 81 7.32 10.25 4.22
CA LEU A 81 7.64 10.47 2.80
C LEU A 81 6.56 11.28 2.07
N ALA A 82 5.28 10.94 2.30
CA ALA A 82 4.16 11.66 1.69
C ALA A 82 4.13 13.15 2.08
N ASN A 83 4.41 13.49 3.34
CA ASN A 83 4.44 14.86 3.80
C ASN A 83 5.69 15.61 3.32
N PHE A 84 6.85 14.95 3.30
CA PHE A 84 8.08 15.50 2.78
C PHE A 84 7.92 15.94 1.31
N TYR A 85 7.55 15.03 0.41
CA TYR A 85 7.39 15.33 -1.01
C TYR A 85 6.29 16.36 -1.28
N ARG A 86 5.24 16.40 -0.44
CA ARG A 86 4.17 17.40 -0.54
C ARG A 86 4.67 18.82 -0.26
N GLN A 87 5.62 18.98 0.65
CA GLN A 87 6.18 20.27 1.10
C GLN A 87 7.37 20.76 0.26
N LEU A 88 7.88 19.95 -0.66
CA LEU A 88 8.88 20.43 -1.62
C LEU A 88 8.31 21.54 -2.50
N ASP A 89 9.17 22.51 -2.83
CA ASP A 89 8.80 23.63 -3.69
C ASP A 89 8.33 23.12 -5.07
N LYS A 90 7.25 23.71 -5.58
CA LYS A 90 6.59 23.22 -6.80
C LYS A 90 7.36 23.56 -8.07
N GLY A 91 8.13 24.64 -8.06
CA GLY A 91 8.91 25.10 -9.20
C GLY A 91 10.27 24.44 -9.27
N ARG A 92 10.95 24.35 -8.12
CA ARG A 92 12.32 23.80 -8.02
C ARG A 92 12.38 22.28 -8.15
N PHE A 93 11.38 21.57 -7.61
CA PHE A 93 11.39 20.10 -7.54
C PHE A 93 10.19 19.49 -8.26
N ARG A 94 9.91 19.94 -9.49
CA ARG A 94 8.70 19.52 -10.21
C ARG A 94 8.76 18.03 -10.55
N GLU A 95 9.85 17.58 -11.16
CA GLU A 95 10.01 16.22 -11.64
C GLU A 95 10.11 15.22 -10.47
N ILE A 96 10.85 15.56 -9.40
CA ILE A 96 10.91 14.75 -8.17
C ILE A 96 9.53 14.61 -7.54
N ARG A 97 8.72 15.68 -7.52
CA ARG A 97 7.37 15.62 -6.95
C ARG A 97 6.44 14.77 -7.82
N GLU A 98 6.53 14.85 -9.13
CA GLU A 98 5.75 13.97 -10.03
C GLU A 98 6.18 12.51 -9.91
N PHE A 99 7.47 12.25 -9.81
CA PHE A 99 8.01 10.93 -9.51
C PHE A 99 7.47 10.38 -8.18
N ALA A 100 7.55 11.18 -7.11
CA ALA A 100 7.07 10.78 -5.79
C ALA A 100 5.57 10.49 -5.76
N LYS A 101 4.75 11.23 -6.52
CA LYS A 101 3.31 10.93 -6.67
C LYS A 101 3.09 9.55 -7.29
N LYS A 102 3.81 9.22 -8.37
CA LYS A 102 3.71 7.88 -9.00
C LYS A 102 4.05 6.79 -7.99
N MET A 103 5.14 6.97 -7.23
CA MET A 103 5.56 6.01 -6.21
C MET A 103 4.53 5.87 -5.08
N LEU A 104 3.99 6.97 -4.56
CA LEU A 104 2.94 6.95 -3.53
C LEU A 104 1.67 6.23 -4.02
N SER A 105 1.31 6.38 -5.30
CA SER A 105 0.16 5.70 -5.90
C SER A 105 0.33 4.17 -5.96
N LEU A 106 1.55 3.65 -6.16
CA LEU A 106 1.81 2.21 -6.15
C LEU A 106 1.50 1.59 -4.77
N PHE A 107 1.93 2.24 -3.69
CA PHE A 107 1.67 1.76 -2.33
C PHE A 107 0.22 1.98 -1.88
N GLY A 108 -0.37 3.14 -2.22
CA GLY A 108 -1.75 3.45 -1.89
C GLY A 108 -2.76 2.52 -2.57
N SER A 109 -2.53 2.17 -3.84
CA SER A 109 -3.41 1.26 -4.59
C SER A 109 -3.35 -0.18 -4.08
N THR A 110 -2.19 -0.63 -3.60
CA THR A 110 -2.03 -1.97 -3.00
C THR A 110 -2.84 -2.08 -1.70
N TYR A 111 -2.68 -1.13 -0.78
CA TYR A 111 -3.48 -1.10 0.45
C TYR A 111 -4.98 -1.02 0.17
N LEU A 112 -5.38 -0.17 -0.78
CA LEU A 112 -6.78 -0.04 -1.16
C LEU A 112 -7.33 -1.33 -1.77
N CYS A 113 -6.54 -2.02 -2.61
CA CYS A 113 -6.90 -3.30 -3.21
C CYS A 113 -7.08 -4.38 -2.15
N GLU A 114 -6.13 -4.52 -1.21
CA GLU A 114 -6.21 -5.49 -0.11
C GLU A 114 -7.40 -5.21 0.81
N LYS A 115 -7.64 -3.95 1.16
CA LYS A 115 -8.82 -3.53 1.92
C LYS A 115 -10.11 -3.86 1.18
N THR A 116 -10.16 -3.57 -0.12
CA THR A 116 -11.32 -3.89 -0.99
C THR A 116 -11.57 -5.39 -1.03
N PHE A 117 -10.52 -6.20 -1.20
CA PHE A 117 -10.61 -7.65 -1.26
C PHE A 117 -11.06 -8.24 0.09
N SER A 118 -10.51 -7.75 1.20
CA SER A 118 -10.93 -8.16 2.55
C SER A 118 -12.41 -7.86 2.80
N VAL A 119 -12.87 -6.64 2.48
CA VAL A 119 -14.28 -6.26 2.58
C VAL A 119 -15.13 -7.14 1.65
N MET A 120 -14.70 -7.39 0.41
CA MET A 120 -15.42 -8.26 -0.51
C MET A 120 -15.54 -9.68 0.02
N ASN A 121 -14.46 -10.24 0.56
CA ASN A 121 -14.42 -11.61 1.06
C ASN A 121 -15.34 -11.79 2.28
N LEU A 122 -15.37 -10.80 3.18
CA LEU A 122 -16.33 -10.76 4.29
C LEU A 122 -17.79 -10.69 3.80
N ASN A 123 -18.07 -9.82 2.82
CA ASN A 123 -19.43 -9.57 2.33
C ASN A 123 -19.97 -10.66 1.39
N LYS A 124 -19.09 -11.35 0.64
CA LYS A 124 -19.44 -12.52 -0.18
C LYS A 124 -19.40 -13.84 0.58
N SER A 125 -18.89 -13.87 1.82
CA SER A 125 -18.92 -15.08 2.66
C SER A 125 -20.36 -15.52 2.97
N ARG A 126 -20.53 -16.79 3.34
CA ARG A 126 -21.79 -17.51 3.57
C ARG A 126 -22.84 -16.84 4.48
N VAL A 127 -22.49 -15.76 5.19
CA VAL A 127 -23.36 -15.09 6.17
C VAL A 127 -24.47 -14.25 5.50
N ARG A 128 -24.39 -13.94 4.19
CA ARG A 128 -25.45 -13.18 3.48
C ARG A 128 -25.68 -13.67 2.05
N THR A 129 -26.65 -14.55 1.85
CA THR A 129 -27.10 -15.08 0.54
C THR A 129 -27.97 -14.11 -0.29
N ARG A 130 -28.18 -12.85 0.13
CA ARG A 130 -29.16 -11.91 -0.49
C ARG A 130 -28.59 -10.58 -1.00
N LEU A 131 -27.27 -10.40 -1.04
CA LEU A 131 -26.68 -9.16 -1.57
C LEU A 131 -26.62 -9.20 -3.11
N THR A 132 -27.16 -8.16 -3.76
CA THR A 132 -26.99 -7.93 -5.21
C THR A 132 -25.64 -7.25 -5.46
N ASP A 133 -25.19 -7.27 -6.71
CA ASP A 133 -23.95 -6.57 -7.11
C ASP A 133 -23.99 -5.07 -6.83
N SER A 134 -25.18 -4.45 -6.87
CA SER A 134 -25.35 -3.05 -6.49
C SER A 134 -25.03 -2.82 -5.02
N HIS A 135 -25.58 -3.66 -4.12
CA HIS A 135 -25.31 -3.55 -2.69
C HIS A 135 -23.83 -3.75 -2.38
N LEU A 136 -23.18 -4.70 -3.05
CA LEU A 136 -21.76 -4.94 -2.87
C LEU A 136 -20.92 -3.73 -3.31
N ARG A 137 -21.25 -3.12 -4.45
CA ARG A 137 -20.57 -1.91 -4.95
C ARG A 137 -20.65 -0.77 -3.93
N ASP A 138 -21.83 -0.54 -3.36
CA ASP A 138 -22.03 0.54 -2.39
C ASP A 138 -21.28 0.29 -1.09
N ILE A 139 -21.32 -0.95 -0.58
CA ILE A 139 -20.57 -1.36 0.61
C ILE A 139 -19.06 -1.18 0.40
N LEU A 140 -18.53 -1.62 -0.75
CA LEU A 140 -17.12 -1.44 -1.06
C LEU A 140 -16.78 0.05 -1.09
N ARG A 141 -17.56 0.87 -1.79
CA ARG A 141 -17.33 2.32 -1.89
C ARG A 141 -17.27 3.01 -0.53
N ILE A 142 -18.20 2.69 0.38
CA ILE A 142 -18.21 3.24 1.74
C ILE A 142 -16.97 2.80 2.52
N ASN A 143 -16.62 1.51 2.46
CA ASN A 143 -15.53 0.97 3.27
C ASN A 143 -14.15 1.36 2.76
N THR A 144 -13.99 1.63 1.47
CA THR A 144 -12.68 1.87 0.84
C THR A 144 -12.38 3.35 0.63
N SER A 145 -13.36 4.24 0.78
CA SER A 145 -13.15 5.70 0.67
C SER A 145 -13.20 6.38 2.04
N ALA A 146 -12.65 7.59 2.12
CA ALA A 146 -12.86 8.49 3.26
C ALA A 146 -14.20 9.25 3.15
N PHE A 147 -15.22 8.58 2.59
CA PHE A 147 -16.55 9.16 2.44
C PHE A 147 -17.28 9.06 3.78
N GLU A 148 -17.53 10.19 4.41
CA GLU A 148 -18.48 10.26 5.51
C GLU A 148 -19.89 10.35 4.92
N PRO A 149 -20.75 9.33 5.11
CA PRO A 149 -22.11 9.42 4.63
C PRO A 149 -22.85 10.53 5.38
N ASP A 150 -23.51 11.42 4.64
CA ASP A 150 -24.40 12.42 5.21
C ASP A 150 -25.67 11.72 5.74
N LEU A 151 -25.56 11.26 6.99
CA LEU A 151 -26.62 10.55 7.68
C LEU A 151 -27.84 11.45 7.90
N ALA A 152 -27.64 12.76 8.06
CA ALA A 152 -28.73 13.71 8.24
C ALA A 152 -29.60 13.77 6.97
N PHE A 153 -28.98 13.91 5.80
CA PHE A 153 -29.68 13.87 4.52
C PHE A 153 -30.41 12.54 4.29
N VAL A 154 -29.77 11.40 4.59
CA VAL A 154 -30.37 10.06 4.41
C VAL A 154 -31.58 9.86 5.32
N LEU A 155 -31.50 10.29 6.58
CA LEU A 155 -32.60 10.18 7.54
C LEU A 155 -33.78 11.08 7.15
N GLN A 156 -33.51 12.28 6.65
CA GLN A 156 -34.52 13.23 6.17
C GLN A 156 -35.20 12.76 4.87
N SER A 157 -34.48 12.01 4.03
CA SER A 157 -35.02 11.38 2.81
C SER A 157 -35.91 10.17 3.12
N ARG A 158 -35.65 9.48 4.25
CA ARG A 158 -36.42 8.30 4.68
C ARG A 158 -37.59 8.63 5.60
N SER A 159 -37.64 9.81 6.21
CA SER A 159 -38.81 10.27 6.98
C SER A 159 -40.04 10.56 6.12
N GLN A 160 -39.91 10.52 4.79
CA GLN A 160 -41.02 10.57 3.84
C GLN A 160 -41.62 9.18 3.53
N TYR A 161 -41.15 8.09 4.16
CA TYR A 161 -41.82 6.80 4.05
C TYR A 161 -42.97 6.72 5.06
N HIS A 162 -44.17 6.64 4.51
CA HIS A 162 -45.46 6.63 5.21
C HIS A 162 -45.56 5.52 6.27
N PRO A 163 -46.28 5.77 7.39
CA PRO A 163 -46.71 4.70 8.28
C PRO A 163 -47.54 3.70 7.49
N SER A 164 -47.20 2.42 7.58
CA SER A 164 -48.10 1.35 7.16
C SER A 164 -49.33 1.37 8.07
N HIS A 165 -50.52 1.38 7.48
CA HIS A 165 -51.77 1.04 8.16
C HIS A 165 -51.74 -0.42 8.63
#